data_AF-A0A165EU55-F1
#
_entry.id   AF-A0A165EU55-F1
#
_cell.length_a   1.000
_cell.length_b   1.000
_cell.length_c   1.000
_cell.angle_alpha   90.00
_cell.angle_beta   90.00
_cell.angle_gamma   90.00
#
_symmetry.space_group_name_H-M   'P 1'
#
loop_
_entity.id
_entity.type
_entity.pdbx_description
1 polymer ?
#
loop_
_entity_poly.entity_id
_entity_poly.type
_entity_poly.pdbx_seq_one_letter_code
_entity_poly.pdbx_strand_id
1 'polypeptide(L)'
;MSSIVDTPAPWNLDGEMYWIMLGSQSALPHASYHALEQPDTSEPHDGTHTYLGGQGMVWIVRYQNGNIGPYDELIYFPGDFAAPSGHRRARVTLLYVSTKESVYNGRRNWNVPKHLANFAFTPQEDGSTLIAVTLPSASQPFFAAVCQPTRFFPSRGVPFNAAWIPSNLPLVQPPLRAGPTDKPEEVGTDEWKSTAFDLRGRVRPVWWSAHLGFGLEQYANGVEFPKLTSTWSLGVHWPTFDMIFNEPGKVDCEPPA
;
A
#
# COMPACT_ATOMS: atom_id res chain seq x y z
N MET A 1 10.76 -21.36 -17.42
CA MET A 1 10.32 -20.26 -16.55
C MET A 1 11.25 -20.27 -15.35
N SER A 2 11.99 -19.20 -15.07
CA SER A 2 12.78 -19.14 -13.83
C SER A 2 11.82 -19.13 -12.65
N SER A 3 12.04 -20.01 -11.67
CA SER A 3 11.33 -19.95 -10.40
C SER A 3 11.58 -18.61 -9.72
N ILE A 4 10.55 -17.99 -9.16
CA ILE A 4 10.70 -16.79 -8.33
C ILE A 4 11.55 -17.16 -7.11
N VAL A 5 12.52 -16.32 -6.77
CA VAL A 5 13.44 -16.59 -5.66
C VAL A 5 12.81 -16.19 -4.33
N ASP A 6 12.76 -17.16 -3.41
CA ASP A 6 12.38 -16.93 -2.01
C ASP A 6 13.36 -15.97 -1.34
N THR A 7 12.84 -14.87 -0.81
CA THR A 7 13.59 -13.84 -0.09
C THR A 7 12.90 -13.56 1.24
N PRO A 8 13.34 -14.19 2.35
CA PRO A 8 12.71 -14.02 3.65
C PRO A 8 12.90 -12.60 4.21
N ALA A 9 12.12 -12.29 5.25
CA ALA A 9 12.30 -11.11 6.09
C ALA A 9 13.62 -11.20 6.91
N PRO A 10 14.06 -10.10 7.57
CA PRO A 10 13.60 -8.73 7.38
C PRO A 10 14.11 -8.12 6.07
N TRP A 11 13.37 -7.14 5.54
CA TRP A 11 13.82 -6.38 4.38
C TRP A 11 14.31 -5.01 4.79
N ASN A 12 15.50 -4.64 4.33
CA ASN A 12 16.05 -3.30 4.46
C ASN A 12 15.86 -2.59 3.13
N LEU A 13 15.09 -1.52 3.13
CA LEU A 13 14.59 -0.85 1.95
C LEU A 13 14.90 0.64 2.03
N ASP A 14 15.27 1.24 0.91
CA ASP A 14 15.38 2.69 0.81
C ASP A 14 14.84 3.18 -0.53
N GLY A 15 14.49 4.46 -0.55
CA GLY A 15 14.05 5.11 -1.77
C GLY A 15 13.25 6.37 -1.54
N GLU A 16 12.27 6.60 -2.40
CA GLU A 16 11.40 7.77 -2.40
C GLU A 16 9.94 7.35 -2.19
N MET A 17 9.19 8.13 -1.41
CA MET A 17 7.80 7.80 -1.08
C MET A 17 6.91 9.03 -1.04
N TYR A 18 5.65 8.86 -1.41
CA TYR A 18 4.64 9.91 -1.39
C TYR A 18 3.38 9.42 -0.69
N TRP A 19 2.78 10.28 0.14
CA TRP A 19 1.57 9.98 0.90
C TRP A 19 0.45 10.93 0.51
N ILE A 20 -0.71 10.35 0.19
CA ILE A 20 -1.99 11.04 0.08
C ILE A 20 -2.80 10.69 1.33
N MET A 21 -3.15 11.70 2.13
CA MET A 21 -4.00 11.50 3.30
C MET A 21 -5.46 11.43 2.87
N LEU A 22 -6.19 10.43 3.36
CA LEU A 22 -7.61 10.29 3.08
C LEU A 22 -8.42 11.05 4.14
N GLY A 23 -9.58 11.59 3.75
CA GLY A 23 -10.55 12.06 4.73
C GLY A 23 -11.21 10.89 5.46
N SER A 24 -11.99 11.19 6.50
CA SER A 24 -12.74 10.17 7.24
C SER A 24 -13.70 9.42 6.30
N GLN A 25 -13.68 8.09 6.38
CA GLN A 25 -14.55 7.20 5.62
C GLN A 25 -15.48 6.47 6.59
N SER A 26 -16.80 6.60 6.40
CA SER A 26 -17.79 5.88 7.21
C SER A 26 -17.96 4.42 6.80
N ALA A 27 -17.56 4.08 5.57
CA ALA A 27 -17.58 2.73 5.01
C ALA A 27 -16.45 2.58 3.99
N LEU A 28 -16.06 1.33 3.70
CA LEU A 28 -15.09 1.05 2.65
C LEU A 28 -15.67 1.42 1.28
N PRO A 29 -14.98 2.23 0.47
CA PRO A 29 -15.41 2.50 -0.89
C PRO A 29 -15.39 1.22 -1.74
N HIS A 30 -16.19 1.20 -2.81
CA HIS A 30 -16.06 0.17 -3.85
C HIS A 30 -14.61 0.09 -4.35
N ALA A 31 -14.17 -1.11 -4.72
CA ALA A 31 -12.79 -1.42 -5.11
C ALA A 31 -11.73 -1.27 -4.00
N SER A 32 -12.12 -1.33 -2.72
CA SER A 32 -11.16 -1.36 -1.59
C SER A 32 -10.34 -2.65 -1.50
N TYR A 33 -10.76 -3.71 -2.21
CA TYR A 33 -10.08 -4.99 -2.31
C TYR A 33 -9.93 -5.38 -3.77
N HIS A 34 -8.85 -6.10 -4.08
CA HIS A 34 -8.74 -6.80 -5.36
C HIS A 34 -9.77 -7.94 -5.40
N ALA A 35 -10.22 -8.33 -6.61
CA ALA A 35 -11.23 -9.39 -6.78
C ALA A 35 -10.84 -10.71 -6.08
N LEU A 36 -9.56 -11.05 -6.05
CA LEU A 36 -9.02 -12.23 -5.36
C LEU A 36 -9.16 -12.18 -3.82
N GLU A 37 -9.16 -10.97 -3.27
CA GLU A 37 -9.07 -10.72 -1.82
C GLU A 37 -10.41 -10.23 -1.24
N GLN A 38 -11.49 -10.33 -2.02
CA GLN A 38 -12.81 -9.97 -1.54
C GLN A 38 -13.15 -10.83 -0.30
N PRO A 39 -13.64 -10.22 0.79
CA PRO A 39 -14.11 -10.96 1.94
C PRO A 39 -15.19 -11.96 1.52
N ASP A 40 -15.11 -13.19 2.02
CA ASP A 40 -16.13 -14.21 1.88
C ASP A 40 -16.64 -14.63 3.25
N THR A 41 -17.83 -14.15 3.61
CA THR A 41 -18.46 -14.41 4.91
C THR A 41 -18.74 -15.88 5.21
N SER A 42 -18.60 -16.78 4.24
CA SER A 42 -18.70 -18.23 4.45
C SER A 42 -17.42 -18.87 5.00
N GLU A 43 -16.29 -18.16 4.97
CA GLU A 43 -14.99 -18.66 5.44
C GLU A 43 -14.79 -18.42 6.96
N PRO A 44 -14.28 -19.42 7.72
CA PRO A 44 -14.18 -19.35 9.19
C PRO A 44 -13.35 -18.18 9.73
N HIS A 45 -12.39 -17.69 8.95
CA HIS A 45 -11.47 -16.62 9.34
C HIS A 45 -11.94 -15.21 8.92
N ASP A 46 -13.07 -15.12 8.20
CA ASP A 46 -13.49 -13.92 7.47
C ASP A 46 -14.45 -13.01 8.28
N GLY A 47 -14.92 -13.48 9.45
CA GLY A 47 -15.71 -12.67 10.40
C GLY A 47 -14.98 -11.43 10.97
N THR A 48 -13.74 -11.18 10.54
CA THR A 48 -12.84 -10.09 10.99
C THR A 48 -12.60 -9.02 9.92
N HIS A 49 -13.34 -9.05 8.81
CA HIS A 49 -13.37 -7.96 7.81
C HIS A 49 -14.23 -6.75 8.24
N THR A 50 -14.60 -6.67 9.52
CA THR A 50 -15.29 -5.51 10.07
C THR A 50 -14.39 -4.29 10.02
N TYR A 51 -14.70 -3.39 9.09
CA TYR A 51 -14.09 -2.07 9.00
C TYR A 51 -14.53 -1.21 10.19
N LEU A 52 -13.57 -0.59 10.88
CA LEU A 52 -13.78 0.20 12.09
C LEU A 52 -13.46 1.69 11.85
N GLY A 53 -13.35 2.13 10.60
CA GLY A 53 -12.97 3.51 10.27
C GLY A 53 -11.50 3.82 10.61
N GLY A 54 -11.21 5.09 10.85
CA GLY A 54 -9.86 5.57 11.19
C GLY A 54 -9.24 6.41 10.08
N GLN A 55 -7.97 6.76 10.27
CA GLN A 55 -7.23 7.58 9.31
C GLN A 55 -6.73 6.69 8.17
N GLY A 56 -7.34 6.82 7.00
CA GLY A 56 -6.85 6.17 5.80
C GLY A 56 -5.70 6.94 5.12
N MET A 57 -4.91 6.25 4.32
CA MET A 57 -3.82 6.82 3.53
C MET A 57 -3.55 6.01 2.27
N VAL A 58 -3.04 6.66 1.23
CA VAL A 58 -2.45 6.01 0.06
C VAL A 58 -0.96 6.29 0.07
N TRP A 59 -0.15 5.24 -0.05
CA TRP A 59 1.29 5.38 -0.23
C TRP A 59 1.66 5.04 -1.66
N ILE A 60 2.56 5.82 -2.22
CA ILE A 60 3.23 5.53 -3.48
C ILE A 60 4.71 5.46 -3.16
N VAL A 61 5.35 4.34 -3.44
CA VAL A 61 6.74 4.09 -3.05
C VAL A 61 7.56 3.71 -4.27
N ARG A 62 8.80 4.18 -4.31
CA ARG A 62 9.82 3.83 -5.29
C ARG A 62 11.04 3.33 -4.53
N TYR A 63 11.15 2.02 -4.35
CA TYR A 63 12.32 1.43 -3.73
C TYR A 63 13.48 1.43 -4.73
N GLN A 64 14.60 2.01 -4.33
CA GLN A 64 15.82 2.06 -5.13
C GLN A 64 16.72 0.88 -4.81
N ASN A 65 16.81 0.52 -3.53
CA ASN A 65 17.54 -0.65 -3.07
C ASN A 65 16.68 -1.48 -2.11
N GLY A 66 16.97 -2.78 -2.08
CA GLY A 66 16.28 -3.72 -1.23
C GLY A 66 16.70 -5.16 -1.49
N ASN A 67 16.29 -6.06 -0.61
CA ASN A 67 16.63 -7.50 -0.69
C ASN A 67 16.22 -8.16 -2.01
N ILE A 68 15.19 -7.63 -2.68
CA ILE A 68 14.63 -8.16 -3.94
C ILE A 68 14.87 -7.25 -5.15
N GLY A 69 15.77 -6.27 -5.02
CA GLY A 69 16.01 -5.25 -6.05
C GLY A 69 15.00 -4.10 -6.04
N PRO A 70 15.09 -3.17 -7.01
CA PRO A 70 14.20 -2.01 -7.10
C PRO A 70 12.80 -2.39 -7.58
N TYR A 71 11.79 -1.74 -7.02
CA TYR A 71 10.40 -1.88 -7.43
C TYR A 71 9.56 -0.71 -6.89
N ASP A 72 8.37 -0.53 -7.44
CA ASP A 72 7.43 0.53 -7.05
C ASP A 72 6.20 -0.10 -6.39
N GLU A 73 5.53 0.65 -5.51
CA GLU A 73 4.27 0.26 -4.86
C GLU A 73 3.21 1.37 -4.93
N LEU A 74 1.94 0.96 -5.07
CA LEU A 74 0.76 1.75 -4.76
C LEU A 74 -0.02 1.00 -3.68
N ILE A 75 -0.08 1.57 -2.47
CA ILE A 75 -0.63 0.93 -1.27
C ILE A 75 -1.88 1.67 -0.84
N TYR A 76 -2.97 0.94 -0.60
CA TYR A 76 -4.19 1.47 -0.01
C TYR A 76 -4.35 1.00 1.44
N PHE A 77 -4.32 1.95 2.36
CA PHE A 77 -4.69 1.78 3.76
C PHE A 77 -6.04 2.47 3.98
N PRO A 78 -7.17 1.77 3.96
CA PRO A 78 -8.46 2.39 4.22
C PRO A 78 -8.66 2.83 5.68
N GLY A 79 -7.85 2.33 6.60
CA GLY A 79 -7.98 2.56 8.04
C GLY A 79 -7.85 1.25 8.81
N ASP A 80 -8.64 1.11 9.86
CA ASP A 80 -8.51 0.03 10.82
C ASP A 80 -9.66 -0.98 10.76
N PHE A 81 -9.34 -2.20 11.19
CA PHE A 81 -10.23 -3.35 11.22
C PHE A 81 -10.16 -4.05 12.58
N ALA A 82 -11.16 -4.88 12.87
CA ALA A 82 -11.07 -5.86 13.94
C ALA A 82 -9.98 -6.90 13.61
N ALA A 83 -9.08 -7.15 14.56
CA ALA A 83 -8.11 -8.24 14.50
C ALA A 83 -8.59 -9.45 15.33
N PRO A 84 -8.06 -10.66 15.11
CA PRO A 84 -8.41 -11.85 15.91
C PRO A 84 -8.29 -11.64 17.42
N SER A 85 -7.30 -10.86 17.86
CA SER A 85 -7.11 -10.46 19.26
C SER A 85 -8.22 -9.54 19.84
N GLY A 86 -9.25 -9.20 19.07
CA GLY A 86 -10.31 -8.24 19.45
C GLY A 86 -9.91 -6.76 19.34
N HIS A 87 -8.61 -6.46 19.16
CA HIS A 87 -8.13 -5.09 19.03
C HIS A 87 -8.33 -4.50 17.62
N ARG A 88 -8.41 -3.17 17.56
CA ARG A 88 -8.37 -2.41 16.32
C ARG A 88 -6.94 -2.34 15.75
N ARG A 89 -6.77 -2.69 14.48
CA ARG A 89 -5.47 -2.67 13.77
C ARG A 89 -5.60 -2.16 12.34
N ALA A 90 -4.58 -1.42 11.89
CA ALA A 90 -4.50 -0.97 10.51
C ALA A 90 -4.27 -2.16 9.57
N ARG A 91 -4.85 -2.07 8.36
CA ARG A 91 -4.77 -3.12 7.34
C ARG A 91 -4.47 -2.51 5.98
N VAL A 92 -3.58 -3.15 5.21
CA VAL A 92 -3.50 -2.92 3.76
C VAL A 92 -4.49 -3.86 3.10
N THR A 93 -5.52 -3.32 2.46
CA THR A 93 -6.54 -4.14 1.79
C THR A 93 -6.28 -4.32 0.30
N LEU A 94 -5.43 -3.46 -0.27
CA LEU A 94 -5.08 -3.48 -1.69
C LEU A 94 -3.69 -2.88 -1.89
N LEU A 95 -2.84 -3.61 -2.62
CA LEU A 95 -1.48 -3.17 -2.93
C LEU A 95 -1.10 -3.60 -4.35
N TYR A 96 -0.60 -2.67 -5.16
CA TYR A 96 -0.03 -2.96 -6.48
C TYR A 96 1.49 -2.75 -6.48
N VAL A 97 2.24 -3.63 -7.15
CA VAL A 97 3.70 -3.55 -7.25
C VAL A 97 4.22 -3.78 -8.68
N SER A 98 5.42 -3.30 -8.99
CA SER A 98 6.01 -3.41 -10.33
C SER A 98 6.75 -4.72 -10.63
N THR A 99 6.95 -5.61 -9.66
CA THR A 99 7.71 -6.86 -9.85
C THR A 99 6.99 -8.08 -9.27
N LYS A 100 7.14 -9.23 -9.95
CA LYS A 100 6.56 -10.51 -9.49
C LYS A 100 7.21 -11.01 -8.21
N GLU A 101 8.49 -10.72 -8.02
CA GLU A 101 9.29 -11.03 -6.84
C GLU A 101 8.72 -10.35 -5.60
N SER A 102 8.27 -9.09 -5.74
CA SER A 102 7.61 -8.36 -4.66
C SER A 102 6.23 -8.92 -4.36
N VAL A 103 5.45 -9.30 -5.38
CA VAL A 103 4.15 -9.98 -5.20
C VAL A 103 4.34 -11.26 -4.39
N TYR A 104 5.16 -12.18 -4.89
CA TYR A 104 5.37 -13.49 -4.28
C TYR A 104 5.85 -13.39 -2.84
N ASN A 105 6.97 -12.71 -2.62
CA ASN A 105 7.57 -12.66 -1.29
C ASN A 105 6.75 -11.81 -0.32
N GLY A 106 6.09 -10.74 -0.78
CA GLY A 106 5.24 -9.90 0.05
C GLY A 106 4.02 -10.64 0.61
N ARG A 107 3.35 -11.41 -0.25
CA ARG A 107 2.23 -12.28 0.13
C ARG A 107 2.72 -13.38 1.07
N ARG A 108 3.78 -14.10 0.67
CA ARG A 108 4.35 -15.23 1.43
C ARG A 108 4.88 -14.83 2.81
N ASN A 109 5.54 -13.68 2.95
CA ASN A 109 6.17 -13.29 4.21
C ASN A 109 5.17 -12.60 5.14
N TRP A 110 4.32 -11.69 4.66
CA TRP A 110 3.53 -10.80 5.53
C TRP A 110 2.02 -10.79 5.25
N ASN A 111 1.52 -11.65 4.36
CA ASN A 111 0.13 -11.66 3.90
C ASN A 111 -0.34 -10.29 3.37
N VAL A 112 0.57 -9.54 2.74
CA VAL A 112 0.18 -8.28 2.11
C VAL A 112 -0.42 -8.59 0.73
N PRO A 113 -1.66 -8.12 0.41
CA PRO A 113 -2.38 -8.48 -0.80
C PRO A 113 -1.82 -7.75 -2.03
N LYS A 114 -0.61 -8.14 -2.44
CA LYS A 114 0.10 -7.55 -3.57
C LYS A 114 -0.40 -8.13 -4.89
N HIS A 115 -0.50 -7.27 -5.90
CA HIS A 115 -0.82 -7.61 -7.29
C HIS A 115 0.11 -6.87 -8.25
N LEU A 116 0.36 -7.43 -9.43
CA LEU A 116 1.27 -6.84 -10.41
C LEU A 116 0.62 -5.66 -11.16
N ALA A 117 1.34 -4.56 -11.32
CA ALA A 117 0.97 -3.41 -12.13
C ALA A 117 2.20 -2.74 -12.76
N ASN A 118 1.99 -1.85 -13.73
CA ASN A 118 3.04 -1.00 -14.27
C ASN A 118 2.95 0.41 -13.68
N PHE A 119 4.10 1.05 -13.51
CA PHE A 119 4.22 2.36 -12.89
C PHE A 119 4.94 3.33 -13.84
N ALA A 120 4.47 4.57 -13.89
CA ALA A 120 5.11 5.65 -14.61
C ALA A 120 5.19 6.90 -13.73
N PHE A 121 6.38 7.50 -13.67
CA PHE A 121 6.66 8.75 -12.97
C PHE A 121 7.21 9.75 -13.99
N THR A 122 6.37 10.70 -14.39
CA THR A 122 6.68 11.66 -15.48
C THR A 122 6.84 13.06 -14.90
N PRO A 123 8.08 13.60 -14.85
CA PRO A 123 8.32 14.99 -14.48
C PRO A 123 7.59 15.94 -15.44
N GLN A 124 7.05 17.03 -14.89
CA GLN A 124 6.35 18.07 -15.64
C GLN A 124 7.18 19.36 -15.68
N GLU A 125 6.91 20.23 -16.65
CA GLU A 125 7.63 21.50 -16.83
C GLU A 125 7.49 22.44 -15.61
N ASP A 126 6.38 22.35 -14.88
CA ASP A 126 6.11 23.14 -13.69
C ASP A 126 6.78 22.59 -12.41
N GLY A 127 7.58 21.54 -12.54
CA GLY A 127 8.27 20.85 -11.46
C GLY A 127 7.41 19.85 -10.69
N SER A 128 6.15 19.65 -11.08
CA SER A 128 5.32 18.57 -10.56
C SER A 128 5.71 17.21 -11.16
N THR A 129 5.22 16.13 -10.56
CA THR A 129 5.39 14.76 -11.10
C THR A 129 4.02 14.13 -11.28
N LEU A 130 3.73 13.70 -12.52
CA LEU A 130 2.59 12.85 -12.82
C LEU A 130 2.96 11.40 -12.51
N ILE A 131 2.16 10.77 -11.66
CA ILE A 131 2.28 9.36 -11.30
C ILE A 131 1.08 8.64 -11.90
N ALA A 132 1.32 7.59 -12.67
CA ALA A 132 0.27 6.78 -13.28
C ALA A 132 0.54 5.28 -13.05
N VAL A 133 -0.52 4.52 -12.79
CA VAL A 133 -0.46 3.07 -12.59
C VAL A 133 -1.45 2.39 -13.52
N THR A 134 -0.98 1.40 -14.28
CA THR A 134 -1.77 0.63 -15.25
C THR A 134 -1.71 -0.86 -14.92
N LEU A 135 -2.76 -1.61 -15.28
CA LEU A 135 -2.66 -3.07 -15.28
C LEU A 135 -1.64 -3.52 -16.34
N PRO A 136 -0.96 -4.68 -16.16
CA PRO A 136 0.07 -5.16 -17.10
C PRO A 136 -0.38 -5.22 -18.56
N SER A 137 -1.66 -5.54 -18.80
CA SER A 137 -2.25 -5.69 -20.14
C SER A 137 -3.08 -4.48 -20.59
N ALA A 138 -3.17 -3.42 -19.78
CA ALA A 138 -4.00 -2.25 -20.07
C ALA A 138 -3.16 -1.06 -20.57
N SER A 139 -3.73 -0.29 -21.49
CA SER A 139 -3.12 0.95 -22.00
C SER A 139 -3.50 2.19 -21.20
N GLN A 140 -4.64 2.17 -20.51
CA GLN A 140 -5.11 3.29 -19.70
C GLN A 140 -4.82 3.05 -18.21
N PRO A 141 -4.39 4.08 -17.47
CA PRO A 141 -4.18 3.98 -16.05
C PRO A 141 -5.51 3.84 -15.30
N PHE A 142 -5.51 2.98 -14.28
CA PHE A 142 -6.61 2.92 -13.32
C PHE A 142 -6.42 3.91 -12.17
N PHE A 143 -5.19 4.41 -11.99
CA PHE A 143 -4.82 5.43 -11.00
C PHE A 143 -3.89 6.47 -11.64
N ALA A 144 -4.15 7.75 -11.41
CA ALA A 144 -3.27 8.84 -11.79
C ALA A 144 -3.35 10.05 -10.84
N ALA A 145 -2.20 10.54 -10.40
CA ALA A 145 -2.07 11.64 -9.45
C ALA A 145 -0.93 12.58 -9.85
N VAL A 146 -1.12 13.89 -9.64
CA VAL A 146 -0.06 14.89 -9.82
C VAL A 146 0.43 15.34 -8.45
N CYS A 147 1.71 15.12 -8.17
CA CYS A 147 2.39 15.58 -6.97
C CYS A 147 3.08 16.93 -7.25
N GLN A 148 2.64 17.98 -6.58
CA GLN A 148 3.18 19.33 -6.71
C GLN A 148 4.03 19.70 -5.49
N PRO A 149 5.31 20.07 -5.67
CA PRO A 149 6.16 20.49 -4.57
C PRO A 149 5.72 21.83 -3.97
N THR A 150 5.83 21.98 -2.65
CA THR A 150 5.56 23.26 -1.98
C THR A 150 6.70 24.25 -2.24
N ARG A 151 6.40 25.39 -2.87
CA ARG A 151 7.40 26.39 -3.34
C ARG A 151 8.21 27.07 -2.23
N PHE A 152 7.71 27.11 -1.00
CA PHE A 152 8.33 27.85 0.12
C PHE A 152 8.84 26.95 1.25
N PHE A 153 8.98 25.64 0.99
CA PHE A 153 9.51 24.70 1.99
C PHE A 153 11.02 24.48 1.80
N PRO A 154 11.83 24.32 2.88
CA PRO A 154 13.26 24.09 2.75
C PRO A 154 13.58 22.92 1.82
N SER A 155 14.45 23.15 0.83
CA SER A 155 14.83 22.13 -0.16
C SER A 155 15.46 20.89 0.48
N ARG A 156 16.03 21.00 1.69
CA ARG A 156 16.56 19.85 2.43
C ARG A 156 15.50 19.03 3.17
N GLY A 157 14.24 19.46 3.23
CA GLY A 157 13.19 18.81 4.03
C GLY A 157 13.45 18.84 5.54
N VAL A 158 12.46 18.42 6.33
CA VAL A 158 12.57 18.32 7.79
C VAL A 158 12.74 16.85 8.19
N PRO A 159 13.61 16.53 9.18
CA PRO A 159 13.73 15.17 9.66
C PRO A 159 12.39 14.71 10.25
N PHE A 160 11.94 13.53 9.84
CA PHE A 160 10.73 12.90 10.35
C PHE A 160 11.07 11.48 10.78
N ASN A 161 10.60 11.12 11.97
CA ASN A 161 10.64 9.75 12.44
C ASN A 161 9.19 9.29 12.59
N ALA A 162 8.84 8.17 11.97
CA ALA A 162 7.47 7.66 12.04
C ALA A 162 7.06 7.21 13.45
N ALA A 163 7.95 7.22 14.44
CA ALA A 163 7.64 6.95 15.86
C ALA A 163 6.57 7.87 16.48
N TRP A 164 6.20 8.98 15.84
CA TRP A 164 5.15 9.92 16.31
C TRP A 164 3.78 9.63 15.67
N ILE A 165 3.76 8.88 14.57
CA ILE A 165 2.58 8.13 14.12
C ILE A 165 2.61 6.86 14.98
N PRO A 166 1.49 6.28 15.43
CA PRO A 166 1.51 5.01 16.16
C PRO A 166 1.89 3.83 15.23
N SER A 167 3.04 3.92 14.55
CA SER A 167 3.73 2.92 13.74
C SER A 167 4.20 1.71 14.57
N ASN A 168 4.19 1.83 15.91
CA ASN A 168 4.40 0.73 16.84
C ASN A 168 3.19 -0.22 16.95
N LEU A 169 2.05 0.12 16.33
CA LEU A 169 0.96 -0.84 16.18
C LEU A 169 1.17 -1.62 14.88
N PRO A 170 1.44 -2.93 14.96
CA PRO A 170 1.75 -3.70 13.77
C PRO A 170 0.53 -3.77 12.85
N LEU A 171 0.78 -3.79 11.55
CA LEU A 171 -0.21 -4.18 10.56
C LEU A 171 -0.61 -5.63 10.84
N VAL A 172 -1.91 -5.92 10.80
CA VAL A 172 -2.42 -7.28 10.98
C VAL A 172 -3.20 -7.68 9.75
N GLN A 173 -2.72 -8.74 9.09
CA GLN A 173 -3.21 -9.20 7.80
C GLN A 173 -3.82 -10.60 7.88
N PRO A 174 -5.02 -10.80 7.30
CA PRO A 174 -5.63 -12.11 7.20
C PRO A 174 -4.82 -13.02 6.27
N PRO A 175 -5.07 -14.35 6.29
CA PRO A 175 -4.59 -15.24 5.25
C PRO A 175 -5.08 -14.81 3.86
N LEU A 176 -4.24 -14.96 2.84
CA LEU A 176 -4.55 -14.62 1.45
C LEU A 176 -4.91 -15.86 0.61
N ARG A 177 -5.73 -15.65 -0.43
CA ARG A 177 -6.05 -16.70 -1.40
C ARG A 177 -4.93 -16.88 -2.41
N ALA A 178 -4.77 -18.09 -2.93
CA ALA A 178 -3.91 -18.32 -4.07
C ALA A 178 -4.59 -17.81 -5.35
N GLY A 179 -3.83 -17.14 -6.20
CA GLY A 179 -4.27 -16.74 -7.53
C GLY A 179 -4.37 -17.93 -8.50
N PRO A 180 -4.79 -17.67 -9.74
CA PRO A 180 -4.88 -18.70 -10.77
C PRO A 180 -3.50 -19.28 -11.14
N THR A 181 -3.49 -20.48 -11.71
CA THR A 181 -2.26 -21.24 -12.03
C THR A 181 -1.29 -20.51 -12.96
N ASP A 182 -1.77 -19.59 -13.79
CA ASP A 182 -0.97 -18.76 -14.71
C ASP A 182 -0.32 -17.55 -14.03
N LYS A 183 -0.60 -17.31 -12.74
CA LYS A 183 0.01 -16.29 -11.89
C LYS A 183 0.70 -16.91 -10.66
N PRO A 184 1.82 -17.64 -10.85
CA PRO A 184 2.51 -18.32 -9.77
C PRO A 184 3.05 -17.40 -8.66
N GLU A 185 3.16 -16.10 -8.93
CA GLU A 185 3.51 -15.09 -7.93
C GLU A 185 2.41 -14.84 -6.89
N GLU A 186 1.13 -15.05 -7.22
CA GLU A 186 0.00 -14.78 -6.32
C GLU A 186 -0.22 -15.94 -5.34
N VAL A 187 0.78 -16.25 -4.51
CA VAL A 187 0.68 -17.34 -3.54
C VAL A 187 -0.36 -17.07 -2.45
N GLY A 188 -1.03 -18.13 -2.01
CA GLY A 188 -1.91 -18.13 -0.84
C GLY A 188 -1.17 -18.42 0.45
N THR A 189 -1.84 -18.19 1.57
CA THR A 189 -1.32 -18.42 2.93
C THR A 189 -2.46 -18.85 3.85
N ASP A 190 -2.16 -19.53 4.96
CA ASP A 190 -3.20 -20.12 5.81
C ASP A 190 -3.27 -19.54 7.24
N GLU A 191 -2.26 -18.77 7.66
CA GLU A 191 -2.18 -18.20 9.02
C GLU A 191 -2.23 -16.67 8.97
N TRP A 192 -2.80 -16.05 10.01
CA TRP A 192 -2.74 -14.60 10.23
C TRP A 192 -1.30 -14.14 10.50
N LYS A 193 -0.98 -12.93 10.05
CA LYS A 193 0.33 -12.33 10.29
C LYS A 193 0.26 -10.92 10.83
N SER A 194 1.22 -10.61 11.70
CA SER A 194 1.46 -9.29 12.24
C SER A 194 2.81 -8.79 11.75
N THR A 195 2.91 -7.54 11.32
CA THR A 195 4.18 -6.97 10.88
C THR A 195 4.31 -5.53 11.31
N ALA A 196 5.50 -5.18 11.80
CA ALA A 196 5.87 -3.81 12.12
C ALA A 196 6.89 -3.31 11.09
N PHE A 197 6.89 -2.02 10.84
CA PHE A 197 7.90 -1.39 10.00
C PHE A 197 8.55 -0.23 10.74
N ASP A 198 9.85 -0.12 10.61
CA ASP A 198 10.61 1.04 11.08
C ASP A 198 10.82 1.96 9.89
N LEU A 199 10.35 3.21 9.97
CA LEU A 199 10.48 4.19 8.90
C LEU A 199 11.14 5.48 9.40
N ARG A 200 12.23 5.87 8.73
CA ARG A 200 13.00 7.08 9.05
C ARG A 200 13.38 7.82 7.77
N GLY A 201 13.57 9.13 7.87
CA GLY A 201 13.90 9.92 6.70
C GLY A 201 13.58 11.40 6.85
N ARG A 202 13.42 12.07 5.72
CA ARG A 202 13.09 13.50 5.67
C ARG A 202 11.83 13.69 4.86
N VAL A 203 11.00 14.63 5.29
CA VAL A 203 9.72 14.91 4.65
C VAL A 203 9.63 16.33 4.14
N ARG A 204 8.77 16.51 3.14
CA ARG A 204 8.33 17.79 2.60
C ARG A 204 6.81 17.75 2.40
N PRO A 205 6.07 18.81 2.74
CA PRO A 205 4.68 18.93 2.35
C PRO A 205 4.57 19.05 0.82
N VAL A 206 3.57 18.39 0.25
CA VAL A 206 3.26 18.45 -1.18
C VAL A 206 1.77 18.62 -1.39
N TRP A 207 1.40 19.16 -2.55
CA TRP A 207 0.01 19.28 -2.96
C TRP A 207 -0.35 18.19 -3.96
N TRP A 208 -1.53 17.61 -3.81
CA TRP A 208 -2.05 16.58 -4.68
C TRP A 208 -3.24 17.08 -5.48
N SER A 209 -3.26 16.70 -6.75
CA SER A 209 -4.43 16.80 -7.60
C SER A 209 -4.61 15.54 -8.43
N ALA A 210 -5.87 15.21 -8.72
CA ALA A 210 -6.19 14.13 -9.64
C ALA A 210 -5.78 14.52 -11.07
N HIS A 211 -5.26 13.58 -11.84
CA HIS A 211 -5.07 13.78 -13.27
C HIS A 211 -6.32 13.32 -14.02
N LEU A 212 -7.17 14.26 -14.41
CA LEU A 212 -8.46 13.98 -15.07
C LEU A 212 -8.33 13.55 -16.55
N GLY A 213 -7.11 13.26 -17.00
CA GLY A 213 -6.86 12.58 -18.27
C GLY A 213 -7.25 11.10 -18.22
N PHE A 214 -7.19 10.42 -19.37
CA PHE A 214 -7.41 8.97 -19.48
C PHE A 214 -8.81 8.47 -19.06
N GLY A 215 -9.82 9.33 -19.03
CA GLY A 215 -11.18 8.96 -18.62
C GLY A 215 -11.35 8.81 -17.11
N LEU A 216 -10.37 9.24 -16.32
CA LEU A 216 -10.46 9.26 -14.86
C LEU A 216 -11.24 10.49 -14.38
N GLU A 217 -12.29 10.27 -13.61
CA GLU A 217 -13.07 11.36 -12.98
C GLU A 217 -12.45 11.85 -11.67
N GLN A 218 -11.53 11.08 -11.09
CA GLN A 218 -10.80 11.34 -9.85
C GLN A 218 -9.40 10.72 -9.92
N TYR A 219 -8.71 10.55 -8.79
CA TYR A 219 -7.41 9.85 -8.74
C TYR A 219 -7.44 8.43 -9.28
N ALA A 220 -8.61 7.76 -9.28
CA ALA A 220 -8.77 6.39 -9.73
C ALA A 220 -10.14 6.15 -10.36
N ASN A 221 -10.28 5.03 -11.06
CA ASN A 221 -11.49 4.68 -11.82
C ASN A 221 -12.60 4.02 -10.98
N GLY A 222 -12.32 3.55 -9.76
CA GLY A 222 -13.29 2.86 -8.91
C GLY A 222 -13.52 1.40 -9.23
N VAL A 223 -12.67 0.77 -10.05
CA VAL A 223 -12.74 -0.65 -10.42
C VAL A 223 -11.54 -1.40 -9.89
N GLU A 224 -10.33 -1.05 -10.32
CA GLU A 224 -9.08 -1.65 -9.83
C GLU A 224 -8.57 -0.96 -8.56
N PHE A 225 -8.97 0.29 -8.33
CA PHE A 225 -8.59 1.09 -7.16
C PHE A 225 -9.75 2.02 -6.78
N PRO A 226 -10.00 2.27 -5.49
CA PRO A 226 -11.17 3.03 -5.06
C PRO A 226 -11.11 4.48 -5.53
N LYS A 227 -12.27 5.04 -5.94
CA LYS A 227 -12.40 6.48 -6.18
C LYS A 227 -12.10 7.23 -4.88
N LEU A 228 -11.03 8.02 -4.87
CA LEU A 228 -10.61 8.76 -3.68
C LEU A 228 -11.40 10.07 -3.53
N THR A 229 -12.67 9.95 -3.17
CA THR A 229 -13.65 11.05 -3.13
C THR A 229 -13.43 12.03 -1.98
N SER A 230 -12.76 11.58 -0.92
CA SER A 230 -12.43 12.35 0.27
C SER A 230 -10.93 12.25 0.49
N THR A 231 -10.18 13.21 -0.05
CA THR A 231 -8.72 13.32 0.06
C THR A 231 -8.34 14.69 0.56
N TRP A 232 -7.25 14.76 1.32
CA TRP A 232 -6.62 16.03 1.60
C TRP A 232 -5.75 16.40 0.41
N SER A 233 -5.90 17.63 -0.09
CA SER A 233 -5.00 18.14 -1.11
C SER A 233 -3.57 18.29 -0.59
N LEU A 234 -3.37 18.37 0.73
CA LEU A 234 -2.04 18.38 1.36
C LEU A 234 -1.62 16.95 1.71
N GLY A 235 -0.43 16.56 1.26
CA GLY A 235 0.20 15.29 1.57
C GLY A 235 1.67 15.44 1.94
N VAL A 236 2.38 14.32 1.93
CA VAL A 236 3.79 14.25 2.35
C VAL A 236 4.61 13.57 1.28
N HIS A 237 5.75 14.17 0.95
CA HIS A 237 6.80 13.56 0.13
C HIS A 237 8.02 13.27 0.99
N TRP A 238 8.53 12.05 0.87
CA TRP A 238 9.77 11.56 1.43
C TRP A 238 10.78 11.42 0.29
N PRO A 239 11.63 12.42 0.03
CA PRO A 239 12.61 12.35 -1.05
C PRO A 239 13.62 11.22 -0.86
N THR A 240 13.88 10.89 0.42
CA THR A 240 14.73 9.80 0.86
C THR A 240 14.16 9.23 2.15
N PHE A 241 14.00 7.92 2.23
CA PHE A 241 13.68 7.21 3.46
C PHE A 241 14.50 5.93 3.58
N ASP A 242 14.67 5.47 4.81
CA ASP A 242 15.12 4.14 5.19
C ASP A 242 13.95 3.42 5.87
N MET A 243 13.70 2.18 5.46
CA MET A 243 12.65 1.34 6.01
C MET A 243 13.17 -0.06 6.33
N ILE A 244 12.80 -0.58 7.50
CA ILE A 244 12.96 -1.99 7.83
C ILE A 244 11.58 -2.61 7.89
N PHE A 245 11.32 -3.59 7.03
CA PHE A 245 10.14 -4.43 7.13
C PHE A 245 10.50 -5.68 7.93
N ASN A 246 10.05 -5.70 9.18
CA ASN A 246 10.51 -6.66 10.18
C ASN A 246 9.99 -8.08 9.92
N GLU A 247 10.53 -9.04 10.67
CA GLU A 247 10.03 -10.42 10.68
C GLU A 247 8.52 -10.47 10.99
N PRO A 248 7.75 -11.33 10.31
CA PRO A 248 6.33 -11.49 10.62
C PRO A 248 6.16 -12.16 11.99
N GLY A 249 5.37 -11.54 12.86
CA GLY A 249 4.87 -12.16 14.08
C GLY A 249 3.62 -13.01 13.80
N LYS A 250 3.40 -14.03 14.63
CA LYS A 250 2.12 -14.73 14.69
C LYS A 250 1.08 -13.86 15.42
N VAL A 251 -0.17 -13.97 15.01
CA VAL A 251 -1.30 -13.34 15.70
C VAL A 251 -1.99 -14.43 16.50
N ASP A 252 -2.01 -14.29 17.82
CA ASP A 252 -2.80 -15.20 18.66
C ASP A 252 -4.29 -15.01 18.33
N CYS A 253 -4.92 -16.09 17.87
CA CYS A 253 -6.33 -16.11 17.49
C CYS A 253 -7.26 -16.32 18.69
N GLU A 254 -6.74 -16.37 19.92
CA GLU A 254 -7.59 -16.47 21.10
C GLU A 254 -8.33 -15.14 21.33
N PRO A 255 -9.67 -15.15 21.33
CA PRO A 255 -10.41 -13.95 21.70
C PRO A 255 -10.07 -13.55 23.14
N PRO A 256 -10.01 -12.25 23.46
CA PRO A 256 -9.85 -11.82 24.84
C PRO A 256 -10.98 -12.43 25.68
N ALA A 257 -10.60 -13.06 26.80
CA ALA A 257 -11.52 -13.66 27.77
C ALA A 257 -12.48 -12.63 28.39
#